data_AF-A0A5B0QDB5-F1
#
_entry.id   AF-A0A5B0QDB5-F1
#
_cell.length_a   1.000
_cell.length_b   1.000
_cell.length_c   1.000
_cell.angle_alpha   90.00
_cell.angle_beta   90.00
_cell.angle_gamma   90.00
#
_symmetry.space_group_name_H-M   'P 1'
#
loop_
_entity.id
_entity.type
_entity.pdbx_description
1 polymer ?
#
loop_
_entity_poly.entity_id
_entity_poly.type
_entity_poly.pdbx_seq_one_letter_code
_entity_poly.pdbx_strand_id
1 'polypeptide(L)'
;MCGLLTVLPLVEALAGLGPPARAGSCFLIVWQILKKKYAGNNYVAKDFALEKFLNLDYHGSITDFIREVCAANQRLVSSKIGLDDQLKNAIILRKLPLDFQSLRTVPSIGCSSNTVAMMLNRLK
;
A
#
# COMPACT_ATOMS: atom_id res chain seq x y z
N MET A 1 -28.93 6.00 2.51
CA MET A 1 -28.12 6.41 1.33
C MET A 1 -28.23 7.92 1.19
N CYS A 2 -27.19 8.57 0.64
CA CYS A 2 -26.96 10.02 0.51
C CYS A 2 -26.45 10.74 1.77
N GLY A 3 -25.16 11.09 1.76
CA GLY A 3 -24.54 12.00 2.73
C GLY A 3 -23.02 12.10 2.66
N LEU A 4 -22.32 11.05 2.25
CA LEU A 4 -20.84 11.02 2.25
C LEU A 4 -20.17 11.40 0.92
N LEU A 5 -20.92 11.47 -0.19
CA LEU A 5 -20.33 11.58 -1.53
C LEU A 5 -19.93 13.01 -1.95
N THR A 6 -20.31 14.04 -1.19
CA THR A 6 -20.05 15.46 -1.52
C THR A 6 -18.85 16.08 -0.80
N VAL A 7 -18.28 15.41 0.19
CA VAL A 7 -17.13 15.95 0.96
C VAL A 7 -15.79 15.50 0.37
N LEU A 8 -15.78 14.38 -0.36
CA LEU A 8 -14.58 13.78 -0.95
C LEU A 8 -13.83 14.71 -1.93
N PRO A 9 -14.49 15.36 -2.91
CA PRO A 9 -13.79 16.29 -3.81
C PRO A 9 -13.34 17.58 -3.11
N LEU A 10 -14.04 18.02 -2.04
CA LEU A 10 -13.67 19.22 -1.29
C LEU A 10 -12.44 18.97 -0.41
N VAL A 11 -12.32 17.79 0.19
CA VAL A 11 -11.15 17.39 1.00
C VAL A 11 -9.91 17.18 0.13
N GLU A 12 -10.05 16.57 -1.05
CA GLU A 12 -8.94 16.45 -2.00
C GLU A 12 -8.52 17.81 -2.59
N ALA A 13 -9.48 18.70 -2.90
CA ALA A 13 -9.20 20.06 -3.37
C ALA A 13 -8.46 20.90 -2.31
N LEU A 14 -8.78 20.72 -1.02
CA LEU A 14 -8.07 21.39 0.07
C LEU A 14 -6.71 20.75 0.37
N ALA A 15 -6.56 19.44 0.22
CA ALA A 15 -5.27 18.76 0.44
C ALA A 15 -4.21 19.13 -0.62
N GLY A 16 -4.62 19.49 -1.83
CA GLY A 16 -3.74 19.93 -2.92
C GLY A 16 -3.41 21.44 -2.92
N LEU A 17 -4.21 22.27 -2.24
CA LEU A 17 -3.93 23.71 -2.14
C LEU A 17 -2.87 23.97 -1.06
N GLY A 18 -1.64 24.29 -1.49
CA GLY A 18 -0.65 24.88 -0.59
C GLY A 18 -1.17 26.17 0.04
N PRO A 19 -0.64 26.60 1.21
CA PRO A 19 -1.08 27.86 1.81
C PRO A 19 -0.81 29.01 0.83
N PRO A 20 -1.72 30.00 0.73
CA PRO A 20 -1.48 31.18 -0.11
C PRO A 20 -0.21 31.88 0.35
N ALA A 21 0.64 32.29 -0.60
CA ALA A 21 2.00 32.81 -0.37
C ALA A 21 2.09 34.08 0.53
N ARG A 22 0.94 34.64 0.94
CA ARG A 22 0.82 35.80 1.85
C ARG A 22 -0.13 35.54 3.02
N ALA A 23 -0.13 34.33 3.57
CA ALA A 23 -0.85 34.03 4.79
C ALA A 23 -0.14 34.59 6.03
N GLY A 24 -0.87 35.33 6.87
CA GLY A 24 -0.39 35.73 8.20
C GLY A 24 -0.19 34.51 9.13
N SER A 25 0.64 34.67 10.16
CA SER A 25 1.02 33.58 11.09
C SER A 25 -0.18 32.85 11.72
N CYS A 26 -1.27 33.56 12.00
CA CYS A 26 -2.51 32.98 12.53
C CYS A 26 -3.19 32.01 11.54
N PHE A 27 -3.21 32.35 10.25
CA PHE A 27 -3.75 31.48 9.21
C PHE A 27 -2.92 30.20 9.07
N LEU A 28 -1.59 30.29 9.16
CA LEU A 28 -0.73 29.11 9.09
C LEU A 28 -0.98 28.16 10.27
N ILE A 29 -1.22 28.69 11.47
CA ILE A 29 -1.54 27.87 12.65
C ILE A 29 -2.89 27.17 12.47
N VAL A 30 -3.93 27.89 12.06
CA VAL A 30 -5.26 27.31 11.77
C VAL A 30 -5.16 26.27 10.66
N TRP A 31 -4.41 26.55 9.60
CA TRP A 31 -4.15 25.61 8.52
C TRP A 31 -3.45 24.33 8.99
N GLN A 32 -2.43 24.44 9.86
CA GLN A 32 -1.77 23.26 10.42
C GLN A 32 -2.70 22.46 11.35
N ILE A 33 -3.57 23.11 12.12
CA ILE A 33 -4.56 22.43 12.97
C ILE A 33 -5.58 21.71 12.10
N LEU A 34 -6.11 22.37 11.06
CA LEU A 34 -7.05 21.76 10.12
C LEU A 34 -6.38 20.63 9.35
N LYS A 35 -5.16 20.81 8.86
CA LYS A 35 -4.38 19.75 8.24
C LYS A 35 -4.10 18.62 9.22
N LYS A 36 -3.84 18.86 10.50
CA LYS A 36 -3.68 17.76 11.48
C LYS A 36 -4.98 17.04 11.79
N LYS A 37 -6.12 17.75 11.76
CA LYS A 37 -7.46 17.23 12.08
C LYS A 37 -8.14 16.56 10.89
N TYR A 38 -7.83 17.01 9.67
CA TYR A 38 -8.47 16.64 8.41
C TYR A 38 -7.51 16.18 7.31
N ALA A 39 -6.17 16.26 7.49
CA ALA A 39 -5.31 15.36 6.72
C ALA A 39 -5.75 14.00 7.17
N GLY A 40 -6.57 13.38 6.31
CA GLY A 40 -7.12 12.07 6.56
C GLY A 40 -5.99 11.26 7.12
N ASN A 41 -6.23 10.65 8.29
CA ASN A 41 -5.63 9.37 8.51
C ASN A 41 -5.72 8.66 7.16
N ASN A 42 -4.58 8.30 6.57
CA ASN A 42 -4.55 7.79 5.21
C ASN A 42 -5.19 6.39 5.15
N TYR A 43 -6.24 6.10 5.94
CA TYR A 43 -7.00 4.87 5.98
C TYR A 43 -7.54 4.52 4.60
N VAL A 44 -7.99 5.49 3.80
CA VAL A 44 -8.40 5.20 2.40
C VAL A 44 -7.21 4.73 1.56
N ALA A 45 -6.07 5.41 1.63
CA ALA A 45 -4.88 5.00 0.89
C ALA A 45 -4.28 3.68 1.41
N LYS A 46 -4.38 3.45 2.72
CA LYS A 46 -3.98 2.21 3.38
C LYS A 46 -4.88 1.05 2.97
N ASP A 47 -6.19 1.23 3.08
CA ASP A 47 -7.20 0.24 2.68
C ASP A 47 -7.03 -0.11 1.21
N PHE A 48 -6.92 0.88 0.33
CA PHE A 48 -6.66 0.67 -1.10
C PHE A 48 -5.34 -0.06 -1.37
N ALA A 49 -4.25 0.31 -0.68
CA ALA A 49 -2.96 -0.37 -0.84
C ALA A 49 -3.01 -1.82 -0.35
N LEU A 50 -3.72 -2.07 0.74
CA LEU A 50 -3.93 -3.41 1.30
C LEU A 50 -4.81 -4.26 0.39
N GLU A 51 -5.94 -3.74 -0.05
CA GLU A 51 -6.85 -4.38 -1.00
C GLU A 51 -6.10 -4.77 -2.28
N LYS A 52 -5.33 -3.85 -2.86
CA LYS A 52 -4.52 -4.13 -4.05
C LYS A 52 -3.48 -5.22 -3.82
N PHE A 53 -2.87 -5.28 -2.65
CA PHE A 53 -1.92 -6.33 -2.31
C PHE A 53 -2.60 -7.69 -2.10
N LEU A 54 -3.76 -7.71 -1.45
CA LEU A 54 -4.54 -8.94 -1.22
C LEU A 54 -5.18 -9.49 -2.50
N ASN A 55 -5.52 -8.62 -3.45
CA ASN A 55 -6.12 -8.96 -4.74
C ASN A 55 -5.07 -9.16 -5.86
N LEU A 56 -3.79 -9.34 -5.53
CA LEU A 56 -2.80 -9.81 -6.50
C LEU A 56 -3.24 -11.17 -7.06
N ASP A 57 -3.06 -11.33 -8.38
CA ASP A 57 -3.40 -12.55 -9.10
C ASP A 57 -2.33 -12.88 -10.14
N TYR A 58 -2.23 -14.16 -10.51
CA TYR A 58 -1.25 -14.61 -11.48
C TYR A 58 -1.89 -14.77 -12.87
N HIS A 59 -1.43 -13.97 -13.83
CA HIS A 59 -1.99 -13.93 -15.19
C HIS A 59 -1.15 -14.69 -16.24
N GLY A 60 -0.42 -15.74 -15.85
CA GLY A 60 0.32 -16.59 -16.80
C GLY A 60 1.77 -16.15 -17.08
N SER A 61 2.21 -15.02 -16.54
CA SER A 61 3.56 -14.48 -16.73
C SER A 61 4.22 -14.18 -15.39
N ILE A 62 5.33 -14.88 -15.10
CA ILE A 62 6.05 -14.70 -13.83
C ILE A 62 6.71 -13.33 -13.72
N THR A 63 7.22 -12.81 -14.85
CA THR A 63 7.84 -11.48 -14.91
C THR A 63 6.83 -10.37 -14.62
N ASP A 64 5.60 -10.51 -15.15
CA ASP A 64 4.54 -9.55 -14.89
C ASP A 64 4.06 -9.61 -13.44
N PHE A 65 3.89 -10.83 -12.92
CA PHE A 65 3.57 -11.05 -11.51
C PHE A 65 4.60 -10.44 -10.57
N ILE A 66 5.90 -10.64 -10.81
CA ILE A 66 6.99 -10.04 -10.01
C ILE A 66 6.89 -8.50 -10.02
N ARG A 67 6.60 -7.91 -11.18
CA ARG A 67 6.47 -6.45 -11.31
C ARG A 67 5.27 -5.91 -10.54
N GLU A 68 4.13 -6.59 -10.62
CA GLU A 68 2.92 -6.23 -9.90
C GLU A 68 3.09 -6.35 -8.38
N VAL A 69 3.72 -7.43 -7.91
CA VAL A 69 4.07 -7.63 -6.50
C VAL A 69 4.99 -6.51 -6.01
N CYS A 70 6.02 -6.14 -6.79
CA CYS A 70 6.90 -5.01 -6.46
C CYS A 70 6.12 -3.70 -6.33
N ALA A 71 5.25 -3.39 -7.28
CA ALA A 71 4.44 -2.18 -7.27
C ALA A 71 3.45 -2.15 -6.08
N ALA A 72 2.82 -3.28 -5.77
CA ALA A 72 1.92 -3.40 -4.63
C ALA A 72 2.67 -3.28 -3.29
N ASN A 73 3.84 -3.90 -3.15
CA ASN A 73 4.68 -3.77 -1.96
C ASN A 73 5.18 -2.32 -1.76
N GLN A 74 5.59 -1.64 -2.82
CA GLN A 74 5.94 -0.21 -2.75
C GLN A 74 4.77 0.65 -2.27
N ARG A 75 3.54 0.37 -2.73
CA ARG A 75 2.33 1.07 -2.26
C ARG A 75 2.04 0.83 -0.78
N LEU A 76 2.26 -0.38 -0.27
CA LEU A 76 2.14 -0.67 1.17
C LEU A 76 3.13 0.13 2.01
N VAL A 77 4.41 0.16 1.57
CA VAL A 77 5.48 0.92 2.24
C VAL A 77 5.18 2.41 2.23
N SER A 78 4.80 2.97 1.07
CA SER A 78 4.42 4.39 0.94
C SER A 78 3.20 4.76 1.77
N SER A 79 2.26 3.83 1.96
CA SER A 79 1.07 4.02 2.79
C SER A 79 1.33 3.83 4.29
N LYS A 80 2.58 3.54 4.70
CA LYS A 80 2.97 3.25 6.08
C LYS A 80 2.15 2.12 6.70
N ILE A 81 1.88 1.06 5.92
CA ILE A 81 1.32 -0.18 6.43
C ILE A 81 2.48 -1.05 6.89
N GLY A 82 2.58 -1.25 8.21
CA GLY A 82 3.52 -2.20 8.81
C GLY A 82 2.99 -3.62 8.69
N LEU A 83 3.09 -4.20 7.50
CA LEU A 83 2.91 -5.63 7.30
C LEU A 83 4.27 -6.32 7.44
N ASP A 84 4.30 -7.39 8.22
CA ASP A 84 5.47 -8.24 8.37
C ASP A 84 5.87 -8.89 7.03
N ASP A 85 7.16 -8.97 6.73
CA ASP A 85 7.65 -9.48 5.45
C ASP A 85 7.40 -11.00 5.29
N GLN A 86 7.35 -11.76 6.39
CA GLN A 86 6.95 -13.17 6.36
C GLN A 86 5.48 -13.30 5.94
N LEU A 87 4.61 -12.44 6.48
CA LEU A 87 3.19 -12.40 6.10
C LEU A 87 3.01 -11.98 4.63
N LYS A 88 3.75 -10.98 4.16
CA LYS A 88 3.75 -10.58 2.73
C LYS A 88 4.17 -11.74 1.83
N ASN A 89 5.27 -12.41 2.17
CA ASN A 89 5.77 -13.56 1.40
C ASN A 89 4.75 -14.70 1.37
N ALA A 90 4.12 -15.01 2.51
CA ALA A 90 3.09 -16.05 2.59
C ALA A 90 1.87 -15.71 1.71
N ILE A 91 1.44 -14.45 1.68
CA ILE A 91 0.35 -14.00 0.80
C ILE A 91 0.75 -14.14 -0.66
N ILE A 92 1.92 -13.63 -1.06
CA ILE A 92 2.40 -13.68 -2.45
C ILE A 92 2.53 -15.12 -2.95
N LEU A 93 3.12 -16.01 -2.14
CA LEU A 93 3.28 -17.43 -2.52
C LEU A 93 1.93 -18.13 -2.71
N ARG A 94 0.92 -17.79 -1.89
CA ARG A 94 -0.46 -18.31 -2.06
C ARG A 94 -1.13 -17.83 -3.35
N LYS A 95 -0.63 -16.79 -4.01
CA LYS A 95 -1.18 -16.30 -5.30
C LYS A 95 -0.57 -16.98 -6.52
N LEU A 96 0.57 -17.66 -6.38
CA LEU A 96 1.18 -18.41 -7.49
C LEU A 96 0.37 -19.67 -7.83
N PRO A 97 0.35 -20.14 -9.09
CA PRO A 97 -0.29 -21.40 -9.47
C PRO A 97 0.27 -22.63 -8.73
N LEU A 98 -0.47 -23.75 -8.80
CA LEU A 98 -0.03 -25.03 -8.24
C LEU A 98 1.25 -25.56 -8.91
N ASP A 99 1.57 -25.15 -10.14
CA ASP A 99 2.82 -25.53 -10.80
C ASP A 99 4.07 -25.03 -10.04
N PHE A 100 3.91 -24.05 -9.15
CA PHE A 100 4.94 -23.53 -8.25
C PHE A 100 4.82 -24.08 -6.83
N GLN A 101 4.23 -25.27 -6.64
CA GLN A 101 3.96 -25.86 -5.32
C GLN A 101 5.22 -25.98 -4.45
N SER A 102 6.37 -26.29 -5.05
CA SER A 102 7.67 -26.36 -4.37
C SER A 102 8.09 -25.03 -3.73
N LEU A 103 7.63 -23.90 -4.26
CA LEU A 103 7.88 -22.58 -3.69
C LEU A 103 6.83 -22.19 -2.65
N ARG A 104 5.59 -22.67 -2.81
CA ARG A 104 4.50 -22.53 -1.81
C ARG A 104 4.75 -23.30 -0.52
N THR A 105 5.48 -24.41 -0.56
CA THR A 105 5.77 -25.26 0.62
C THR A 105 7.03 -24.86 1.39
N VAL A 106 7.86 -23.99 0.82
CA VAL A 106 9.09 -23.48 1.46
C VAL A 106 8.91 -22.41 2.56
N PRO A 107 7.77 -21.71 2.78
CA PRO A 107 7.75 -20.59 3.73
C PRO A 107 7.74 -20.99 5.21
N SER A 108 7.88 -22.27 5.57
CA SER A 108 7.85 -22.74 6.96
C SER A 108 9.21 -22.91 7.63
N ILE A 109 10.34 -22.71 6.94
CA ILE A 109 11.66 -22.73 7.61
C ILE A 109 11.98 -21.29 8.01
N GLY A 110 11.84 -21.01 9.31
CA GLY A 110 12.03 -19.70 9.94
C GLY A 110 13.36 -19.03 9.62
N CYS A 111 13.45 -18.36 8.48
CA CYS A 111 14.54 -17.47 8.15
C CYS A 111 14.08 -16.04 8.40
N SER A 112 14.57 -15.44 9.49
CA SER A 112 14.26 -14.08 9.97
C SER A 112 14.72 -12.95 9.03
N SER A 113 15.28 -13.28 7.85
CA SER A 113 15.88 -12.34 6.90
C SER A 113 15.25 -12.40 5.49
N ASN A 114 14.15 -13.13 5.29
CA ASN A 114 13.50 -13.24 3.98
C ASN A 114 12.63 -12.01 3.66
N THR A 115 13.19 -11.01 2.99
CA THR A 115 12.43 -9.89 2.42
C THR A 115 11.70 -10.28 1.13
N VAL A 116 10.65 -9.52 0.76
CA VAL A 116 9.92 -9.69 -0.51
C VAL A 116 10.88 -9.73 -1.71
N ALA A 117 11.90 -8.87 -1.72
CA ALA A 117 12.89 -8.83 -2.81
C ALA A 117 13.69 -10.14 -2.95
N MET A 118 14.10 -10.76 -1.83
CA MET A 118 14.80 -12.04 -1.85
C MET A 118 13.90 -13.18 -2.35
N MET A 119 12.63 -13.16 -1.96
CA MET A 119 11.65 -14.14 -2.44
C MET A 119 11.40 -13.99 -3.95
N LEU A 120 11.26 -12.77 -4.45
CA LEU A 120 11.06 -12.52 -5.89
C LEU A 120 12.27 -12.95 -6.75
N ASN A 121 13.49 -12.87 -6.22
CA ASN A 121 14.67 -13.39 -6.93
C ASN A 121 14.67 -14.92 -7.09
N ARG A 122 13.93 -15.66 -6.27
CA ARG A 122 13.77 -17.13 -6.43
C ARG A 122 12.75 -17.51 -7.51
N LEU A 123 11.99 -16.55 -8.00
CA LEU A 123 10.99 -16.73 -9.07
C LEU A 123 11.53 -16.39 -10.46
N LYS A 124 12.77 -15.91 -10.55
CA LYS A 124 13.46 -15.64 -11.81
C LYS A 124 14.13 -16.88 -12.37
#